data_AF-K3WM69-F1
#
_entry.id   AF-K3WM69-F1
#
_cell.length_a   1.000
_cell.length_b   1.000
_cell.length_c   1.000
_cell.angle_alpha   90.00
_cell.angle_beta   90.00
_cell.angle_gamma   90.00
#
_symmetry.space_group_name_H-M   'P 1'
#
loop_
_entity.id
_entity.type
_entity.pdbx_description
1 polymer ?
#
loop_
_entity_poly.entity_id
_entity_poly.type
_entity_poly.pdbx_seq_one_letter_code
_entity_poly.pdbx_strand_id
1 'polypeptide(L)' 'MLLEGMRAPKELEAVSVDWNRVFRCHKRIVRLDLSVIPVDSRHLGRALEAASTHCSDLRTLILP' A
#
# COMPACT_ATOMS: atom_id res chain seq x y z
N MET A 1 -9.00 -22.70 -11.65
CA MET A 1 -8.78 -22.53 -10.20
C MET A 1 -8.18 -21.14 -10.01
N LEU A 2 -8.99 -20.10 -10.19
CA LEU A 2 -8.56 -18.70 -10.22
C LEU A 2 -9.68 -17.93 -9.55
N LEU A 3 -9.41 -17.33 -8.38
CA LEU A 3 -10.10 -16.18 -7.77
C LEU A 3 -9.75 -15.99 -6.27
N GLU A 4 -9.15 -16.97 -5.59
CA GLU A 4 -8.84 -16.84 -4.15
C GLU A 4 -7.67 -15.89 -3.83
N GLY A 5 -6.82 -15.56 -4.80
CA GLY A 5 -5.65 -14.69 -4.59
C GLY A 5 -5.92 -13.18 -4.58
N MET A 6 -7.14 -12.74 -4.91
CA MET A 6 -7.46 -11.30 -5.01
C MET A 6 -8.14 -10.72 -3.78
N ARG A 7 -8.47 -11.55 -2.78
CA ARG A 7 -9.24 -11.13 -1.61
C ARG A 7 -8.33 -10.90 -0.40
N ALA A 8 -8.46 -9.74 0.22
CA ALA A 8 -7.73 -9.41 1.42
C ALA A 8 -8.02 -10.42 2.55
N PRO A 9 -6.99 -11.03 3.16
CA PRO A 9 -7.16 -11.82 4.38
C PRO A 9 -7.81 -10.97 5.46
N LYS A 10 -8.75 -11.54 6.22
CA LYS A 10 -9.43 -10.81 7.31
C LYS A 10 -8.44 -10.33 8.36
N GLU A 11 -7.36 -11.07 8.56
CA GLU A 11 -6.27 -10.76 9.46
C GLU A 11 -5.54 -9.49 9.03
N LEU A 12 -5.28 -9.32 7.72
CA LEU A 12 -4.67 -8.10 7.18
C LEU A 12 -5.59 -6.90 7.44
N GLU A 13 -6.88 -7.06 7.13
CA GLU A 13 -7.89 -6.01 7.33
C GLU A 13 -8.21 -5.73 8.80
N ALA A 14 -7.82 -6.60 9.73
CA ALA A 14 -7.94 -6.34 11.16
C ALA A 14 -6.83 -5.40 11.66
N VAL A 15 -5.68 -5.35 10.98
CA VAL A 15 -4.55 -4.50 11.38
C VAL A 15 -4.88 -3.03 11.09
N SER A 16 -4.68 -2.18 12.09
CA SER A 16 -4.67 -0.74 11.90
C SER A 16 -3.25 -0.28 11.61
N VAL A 17 -3.01 0.27 10.41
CA VAL A 17 -1.73 0.86 10.01
C VAL A 17 -1.94 2.34 9.72
N ASP A 18 -1.18 3.19 10.39
CA ASP A 18 -1.10 4.62 10.10
C ASP A 18 -0.11 4.87 8.95
N TRP A 19 -0.58 4.71 7.72
CA TRP A 19 0.22 4.89 6.51
C TRP A 19 0.78 6.31 6.37
N ASN A 20 0.05 7.33 6.85
CA ASN A 20 0.54 8.70 6.86
C ASN A 20 1.81 8.82 7.70
N ARG A 21 1.79 8.27 8.92
CA ARG A 21 2.99 8.25 9.77
C ARG A 21 4.13 7.46 9.13
N VAL A 22 3.84 6.32 8.51
CA VAL A 22 4.85 5.49 7.82
C VAL A 22 5.56 6.29 6.73
N PHE A 23 4.83 6.89 5.80
CA PHE A 23 5.44 7.57 4.66
C PHE A 23 6.01 8.96 5.00
N ARG A 24 5.48 9.65 6.02
CA ARG A 24 6.03 10.93 6.49
C ARG A 24 7.47 10.82 6.96
N CYS A 25 7.85 9.67 7.52
CA CYS A 25 9.22 9.36 7.92
C CYS A 25 10.15 9.03 6.73
N HIS A 26 9.62 8.78 5.54
CA HIS A 26 10.35 8.23 4.40
C HIS A 26 10.14 9.04 3.11
N LYS A 27 10.48 10.33 3.16
CA LYS A 27 10.25 11.29 2.05
C LYS A 27 11.03 11.00 0.76
N ARG A 28 12.13 10.22 0.86
CA ARG A 28 13.05 9.92 -0.26
C ARG A 28 12.83 8.55 -0.89
N ILE A 29 11.68 7.91 -0.63
CA ILE A 29 11.35 6.65 -1.30
C ILE A 29 11.21 6.94 -2.80
N VAL A 30 12.03 6.27 -3.61
CA VAL A 30 11.98 6.34 -5.08
C VAL A 30 11.20 5.18 -5.70
N ARG A 31 11.00 4.09 -4.94
CA ARG A 31 10.29 2.89 -5.38
C ARG A 31 9.39 2.37 -4.27
N LEU A 32 8.11 2.17 -4.59
CA LEU A 32 7.11 1.58 -3.71
C LEU A 32 6.53 0.33 -4.39
N ASP A 33 6.59 -0.80 -3.68
CA ASP A 33 6.07 -2.07 -4.16
C ASP A 33 4.89 -2.50 -3.31
N LEU A 34 3.70 -2.55 -3.92
CA LEU A 34 2.44 -2.95 -3.29
C LEU A 34 1.91 -4.26 -3.88
N SER A 35 2.70 -4.99 -4.69
CA SER A 35 2.26 -6.20 -5.40
C SER A 35 1.69 -7.31 -4.51
N VAL A 36 2.07 -7.30 -3.23
CA VAL A 36 1.60 -8.28 -2.23
C VAL A 36 0.32 -7.85 -1.50
N ILE A 37 -0.17 -6.63 -1.72
CA ILE A 37 -1.40 -6.14 -1.10
C ILE A 37 -2.58 -6.54 -2.01
N PRO A 38 -3.60 -7.26 -1.51
CA PRO A 38 -4.74 -7.62 -2.33
C PRO A 38 -5.48 -6.38 -2.88
N VAL A 39 -5.97 -6.48 -4.12
CA VAL A 39 -6.57 -5.34 -4.84
C VAL A 39 -7.79 -4.74 -4.14
N ASP A 40 -8.52 -5.55 -3.36
CA ASP A 40 -9.70 -5.15 -2.60
C ASP A 40 -9.36 -4.70 -1.16
N SER A 41 -8.09 -4.73 -0.76
CA SER A 41 -7.65 -4.34 0.58
C SER A 41 -7.79 -2.84 0.78
N ARG A 42 -8.32 -2.42 1.94
CA ARG A 42 -8.34 -1.00 2.32
C ARG A 42 -6.93 -0.42 2.46
N HIS A 43 -5.94 -1.29 2.70
CA HIS A 43 -4.56 -0.88 2.87
C HIS A 43 -3.95 -0.39 1.57
N LEU A 44 -4.37 -0.93 0.42
CA LEU A 44 -3.88 -0.49 -0.89
C LEU A 44 -4.22 0.99 -1.13
N GLY A 45 -5.51 1.34 -1.03
CA GLY A 45 -5.96 2.73 -1.22
C GLY A 45 -5.32 3.70 -0.22
N ARG A 46 -5.30 3.34 1.07
CA ARG A 46 -4.71 4.18 2.12
C ARG A 46 -3.20 4.37 1.97
N ALA A 47 -2.49 3.33 1.55
CA ALA A 47 -1.06 3.42 1.30
C ALA A 47 -0.76 4.32 0.10
N LEU A 48 -1.55 4.22 -0.98
CA LEU A 48 -1.42 5.07 -2.16
C LEU A 48 -1.69 6.55 -1.85
N GLU A 49 -2.74 6.86 -1.10
CA GLU A 49 -3.08 8.23 -0.69
C GLU A 49 -1.98 8.85 0.20
N ALA A 50 -1.46 8.07 1.15
CA ALA A 50 -0.38 8.55 2.00
C ALA A 50 0.94 8.70 1.23
N ALA A 51 1.27 7.77 0.33
CA ALA A 51 2.47 7.84 -0.50
C ALA A 51 2.42 9.04 -1.45
N SER A 52 1.27 9.32 -2.08
CA SER A 52 1.12 10.49 -2.96
C SER A 52 1.28 11.82 -2.22
N THR A 53 1.00 11.83 -0.93
CA THR A 53 1.15 13.02 -0.06
C THR A 53 2.60 13.22 0.42
N HIS A 54 3.29 12.14 0.82
CA HIS A 54 4.57 12.25 1.54
C HIS A 54 5.81 11.83 0.73
N CYS A 55 5.66 11.06 -0.34
CA CYS A 55 6.76 10.53 -1.15
C CYS A 55 6.87 11.27 -2.49
N SER A 56 7.28 12.55 -2.45
CA SER A 56 7.39 13.40 -3.65
C SER A 56 8.41 12.91 -4.68
N ASP A 57 9.40 12.13 -4.24
CA ASP A 57 10.46 11.59 -5.10
C ASP A 57 10.13 10.20 -5.66
N LEU A 58 8.90 9.71 -5.47
CA LEU A 58 8.49 8.38 -5.94
C LEU A 58 8.50 8.33 -7.48
N ARG A 59 9.30 7.42 -8.04
CA ARG A 59 9.46 7.24 -9.49
C ARG A 59 8.90 5.92 -9.98
N THR A 60 8.85 4.92 -9.12
CA THR A 60 8.39 3.58 -9.47
C THR A 60 7.34 3.12 -8.48
N LEU A 61 6.18 2.76 -8.99
CA LEU A 61 5.09 2.17 -8.23
C LEU A 61 4.76 0.82 -8.86
N ILE A 62 4.76 -0.24 -8.06
CA ILE A 62 4.29 -1.57 -8.46
C ILE A 62 2.97 -1.83 -7.76
N LEU A 63 1.95 -2.14 -8.55
CA LEU A 63 0.61 -2.46 -8.08
C LEU A 63 0.37 -3.97 -8.16
N PRO A 64 -0.63 -4.47 -7.41
CA PRO A 64 -1.11 -5.85 -7.50
C PRO A 64 -1.58 -6.24 -8.90
#